data_AF-A0A191TDL4-F1
#
_entry.id   AF-A0A191TDL4-F1
#
_cell.length_a   1.000
_cell.length_b   1.000
_cell.length_c   1.000
_cell.angle_alpha   90.00
_cell.angle_beta   90.00
_cell.angle_gamma   90.00
#
_symmetry.space_group_name_H-M   'P 1'
#
loop_
_entity.id
_entity.type
_entity.pdbx_description
1 polymer ?
#
loop_
_entity_poly.entity_id
_entity_poly.type
_entity_poly.pdbx_seq_one_letter_code
_entity_poly.pdbx_strand_id
1 'polypeptide(L)'
;MTTRNGQIKNFTSNSGPQHPAAHGVSRSVLEMNGEVVERAEPHIGSLQCGTKPLTLSRLLCRMAQEHAHSSAVERLLNCEVPLRAQYIRVLFCEITRISNHSLASTTHAMDVGASTPFLWAFEEREKLLEFYERVPGARMHASFIRPGGVAQDLPLGLCRDIDSSTQQFASRIDELEEMSTGNRIWKQRLVDIGTVTAQQAKDWGFSGVMLRGRATMTTGSSVYSTSIHHFELYTEGFSVPAPSTYTAVEAPKGEFGVFLVSNGSNRPYRCKIRAPGFAHSQGLDSMSKHHMPADVVTIIGTQDIVFGEVDR
;
A
#
# COMPACT_ATOMS: atom_id res chain seq x y z
N MET A 1 1.82 39.81 11.24
CA MET A 1 1.16 41.11 10.96
C MET A 1 -0.19 41.13 11.66
N THR A 2 -0.37 41.97 12.68
CA THR A 2 -1.62 42.09 13.43
C THR A 2 -2.55 43.16 12.82
N THR A 3 -3.79 42.79 12.52
CA THR A 3 -4.87 43.75 12.23
C THR A 3 -5.65 44.10 13.49
N ARG A 4 -6.20 45.31 13.56
CA ARG A 4 -6.76 46.02 14.74
C ARG A 4 -7.84 45.32 15.61
N ASN A 5 -8.27 44.10 15.30
CA ASN A 5 -9.45 43.45 15.92
C ASN A 5 -9.14 42.17 16.72
N GLY A 6 -7.91 41.96 17.20
CA GLY A 6 -7.56 40.82 18.07
C GLY A 6 -7.61 39.43 17.43
N GLN A 7 -8.19 39.29 16.24
CA GLN A 7 -8.17 38.08 15.44
C GLN A 7 -6.79 37.87 14.81
N ILE A 8 -6.16 36.76 15.15
CA ILE A 8 -4.97 36.24 14.48
C ILE A 8 -5.37 35.90 13.04
N LYS A 9 -4.69 36.48 12.05
CA LYS A 9 -4.84 36.07 10.65
C LYS A 9 -3.97 34.85 10.40
N ASN A 10 -4.61 33.69 10.22
CA ASN A 10 -3.94 32.48 9.75
C ASN A 10 -3.33 32.74 8.36
N PHE A 11 -2.14 32.21 8.13
CA PHE A 11 -1.47 32.20 6.83
C PHE A 11 -1.80 30.90 6.12
N THR A 12 -2.31 30.98 4.89
CA THR A 12 -2.61 29.80 4.08
C THR A 12 -1.43 29.49 3.16
N SER A 13 -0.73 28.39 3.42
CA SER A 13 0.32 27.86 2.56
C SER A 13 -0.24 26.78 1.64
N ASN A 14 -0.04 26.89 0.33
CA ASN A 14 -0.47 25.90 -0.65
C ASN A 14 0.74 25.09 -1.12
N SER A 15 0.95 23.91 -0.54
CA SER A 15 1.92 22.94 -1.04
C SER A 15 1.41 22.40 -2.37
N GLY A 16 2.07 22.81 -3.46
CA GLY A 16 1.64 22.52 -4.82
C GLY A 16 1.72 21.04 -5.20
N PRO A 17 0.96 20.61 -6.23
CA PRO A 17 0.88 19.20 -6.67
C PRO A 17 2.21 18.57 -7.10
N GLN A 18 3.23 19.39 -7.36
CA GLN A 18 4.59 18.97 -7.69
C GLN A 18 5.53 19.45 -6.58
N HIS A 19 5.75 18.61 -5.58
CA HIS A 19 6.70 18.84 -4.49
C HIS A 19 7.38 17.52 -4.12
N PRO A 20 8.71 17.45 -3.91
CA PRO A 20 9.41 16.17 -3.67
C PRO A 20 8.85 15.34 -2.51
N ALA A 21 8.45 15.99 -1.41
CA ALA A 21 7.86 15.32 -0.25
C ALA A 21 6.42 14.79 -0.48
N ALA A 22 5.79 15.12 -1.62
CA ALA A 22 4.57 14.47 -2.07
C ALA A 22 4.97 13.36 -3.05
N HIS A 23 5.15 12.13 -2.56
CA HIS A 23 5.51 10.95 -3.36
C HIS A 23 4.42 10.60 -4.40
N GLY A 24 4.44 11.32 -5.52
CA GLY A 24 3.38 11.31 -6.53
C GLY A 24 2.87 12.73 -6.81
N VAL A 25 1.55 12.92 -6.70
CA VAL A 25 0.89 14.21 -6.95
C VAL A 25 -0.09 14.47 -5.81
N SER A 26 0.25 15.41 -4.93
CA SER A 26 -0.59 15.79 -3.78
C SER A 26 -0.59 17.29 -3.61
N ARG A 27 -1.79 17.86 -3.47
CA ARG A 27 -1.94 19.27 -3.13
C ARG A 27 -2.45 19.36 -1.69
N SER A 28 -1.64 19.91 -0.79
CA SER A 28 -2.03 20.11 0.61
C SER A 28 -2.11 21.61 0.91
N VAL A 29 -3.27 22.05 1.38
CA VAL A 29 -3.49 23.42 1.85
C VAL A 29 -3.35 23.43 3.36
N LEU A 30 -2.36 24.15 3.86
CA LEU A 30 -2.05 24.26 5.29
C LEU A 30 -2.50 25.63 5.79
N GLU A 31 -3.36 25.67 6.80
CA GLU A 31 -3.60 26.88 7.58
C GLU A 31 -2.61 26.92 8.76
N MET A 32 -1.79 27.96 8.79
CA MET A 32 -0.68 28.10 9.74
C MET A 32 -0.84 29.34 10.61
N ASN A 33 -0.47 29.20 11.88
CA ASN A 33 -0.35 30.27 12.85
C ASN A 33 1.14 30.44 13.19
N GLY A 34 1.82 31.32 12.44
CA GLY A 34 3.29 31.41 12.48
C GLY A 34 3.94 30.15 11.91
N GLU A 35 4.64 29.39 12.76
CA GLU A 35 5.30 28.13 12.40
C GLU A 35 4.44 26.88 12.67
N VAL A 36 3.30 27.03 13.36
CA VAL A 36 2.45 25.93 13.80
C VAL A 36 1.29 25.71 12.84
N VAL A 37 1.00 24.45 12.50
CA VAL A 37 -0.15 24.06 11.67
C VAL A 37 -1.40 23.93 12.53
N GLU A 38 -2.47 24.66 12.19
CA GLU A 38 -3.79 24.59 12.84
C GLU A 38 -4.76 23.65 12.09
N ARG A 39 -4.59 23.55 10.76
CA ARG A 39 -5.41 22.70 9.88
C ARG A 39 -4.62 22.29 8.65
N ALA A 40 -4.79 21.05 8.20
CA ALA A 40 -4.23 20.56 6.95
C ALA A 40 -5.30 19.91 6.08
N GLU A 41 -5.58 20.48 4.91
CA GLU A 41 -6.53 19.96 3.95
C GLU A 41 -5.80 19.29 2.77
N PRO A 42 -5.73 17.94 2.72
CA PRO A 42 -5.26 17.24 1.54
C PRO A 42 -6.33 17.26 0.44
N HIS A 43 -6.06 17.95 -0.67
CA HIS A 43 -6.84 17.85 -1.90
C HIS A 43 -6.35 16.66 -2.73
N ILE A 44 -7.23 15.68 -2.84
CA ILE A 44 -7.01 14.35 -3.42
C ILE A 44 -7.78 14.27 -4.76
N GLY A 45 -7.43 13.35 -5.67
CA GLY A 45 -8.11 13.17 -6.96
C GLY A 45 -7.35 13.70 -8.19
N SER A 46 -6.09 14.14 -8.04
CA SER A 46 -5.28 14.66 -9.16
C SER A 46 -4.82 13.56 -10.15
N LEU A 47 -4.81 12.31 -9.71
CA LEU A 47 -4.52 11.10 -10.50
C LEU A 47 -5.77 10.23 -10.71
N GLN A 48 -6.98 10.81 -10.59
CA GLN A 48 -8.23 10.07 -10.81
C GLN A 48 -8.42 9.72 -12.30
N CYS A 49 -7.84 8.61 -12.73
CA CYS A 49 -7.92 8.10 -14.10
C CYS A 49 -9.27 7.41 -14.44
N GLY A 50 -10.40 7.93 -13.95
CA GLY A 50 -11.77 7.58 -14.38
C GLY A 50 -12.06 6.09 -14.52
N THR A 51 -11.47 5.25 -13.66
CA THR A 51 -11.22 3.85 -13.98
C THR A 51 -12.50 3.02 -13.95
N LYS A 52 -13.01 2.64 -15.13
CA LYS A 52 -14.15 1.71 -15.25
C LYS A 52 -13.80 0.37 -14.58
N PRO A 53 -14.76 -0.33 -13.95
CA PRO A 53 -14.48 -1.53 -13.15
C PRO A 53 -13.86 -2.71 -13.95
N LEU A 54 -13.87 -2.64 -15.28
CA LEU A 54 -13.36 -3.65 -16.20
C LEU A 54 -11.84 -3.59 -16.44
N THR A 55 -11.16 -2.49 -16.13
CA THR A 55 -9.71 -2.33 -16.33
C THR A 55 -8.86 -2.48 -15.05
N LEU A 56 -9.48 -2.83 -13.91
CA LEU A 56 -8.77 -3.07 -12.65
C LEU A 56 -7.63 -4.08 -12.80
N SER A 57 -7.83 -5.16 -13.57
CA SER A 57 -6.84 -6.22 -13.82
C SER A 57 -5.58 -5.77 -14.57
N ARG A 58 -5.57 -4.54 -15.13
CA ARG A 58 -4.41 -3.96 -15.84
C ARG A 58 -3.71 -2.81 -15.10
N LEU A 59 -4.37 -2.22 -14.10
CA LEU A 59 -3.88 -1.04 -13.36
C LEU A 59 -3.56 -1.36 -11.88
N LEU A 60 -4.04 -2.48 -11.35
CA LEU A 60 -3.70 -2.99 -10.03
C LEU A 60 -2.44 -3.86 -10.09
N CYS A 61 -1.26 -3.26 -10.01
CA CYS A 61 -0.05 -4.05 -9.81
C CYS A 61 0.68 -3.67 -8.54
N ARG A 62 0.30 -4.38 -7.47
CA ARG A 62 1.21 -5.38 -6.91
C ARG A 62 0.46 -6.69 -6.67
N MET A 63 1.20 -7.80 -6.52
CA MET A 63 0.66 -9.13 -6.26
C MET A 63 -0.35 -9.17 -5.10
N ALA A 64 -0.15 -8.38 -4.04
CA ALA A 64 -1.10 -8.30 -2.92
C ALA A 64 -2.50 -7.77 -3.34
N GLN A 65 -2.57 -6.83 -4.30
CA GLN A 65 -3.83 -6.32 -4.83
C GLN A 65 -4.47 -7.32 -5.81
N GLU A 66 -3.66 -7.98 -6.65
CA GLU A 66 -4.10 -9.08 -7.52
C GLU A 66 -4.66 -10.26 -6.70
N HIS A 67 -4.03 -10.59 -5.58
CA HIS A 67 -4.47 -11.62 -4.65
C HIS A 67 -5.79 -11.26 -3.96
N ALA A 68 -5.95 -10.02 -3.49
CA ALA A 68 -7.21 -9.57 -2.90
C ALA A 68 -8.38 -9.62 -3.90
N HIS A 69 -8.14 -9.19 -5.15
CA HIS A 69 -9.14 -9.28 -6.21
C HIS A 69 -9.48 -10.73 -6.58
N SER A 70 -8.45 -11.58 -6.75
CA SER A 70 -8.64 -13.00 -7.08
C SER A 70 -9.37 -13.75 -5.97
N SER A 71 -9.05 -13.46 -4.70
CA SER A 71 -9.73 -14.07 -3.54
C SER A 71 -11.19 -13.66 -3.42
N ALA A 72 -11.52 -12.41 -3.79
CA ALA A 72 -12.90 -11.95 -3.86
C ALA A 72 -13.69 -12.71 -4.95
N VAL A 73 -13.07 -12.92 -6.12
CA VAL A 73 -13.68 -13.70 -7.22
C VAL A 73 -13.80 -15.19 -6.85
N GLU A 74 -12.81 -15.78 -6.19
CA GLU A 74 -12.80 -17.19 -5.78
C GLU A 74 -13.91 -17.49 -4.77
N ARG A 75 -14.12 -16.61 -3.78
CA ARG A 75 -15.24 -16.71 -2.83
C ARG A 75 -16.61 -16.49 -3.48
N LEU A 76 -16.67 -15.70 -4.55
CA LEU A 76 -17.89 -15.49 -5.33
C LEU A 76 -18.25 -16.71 -6.20
N LEU A 77 -17.25 -17.48 -6.64
CA LEU A 77 -17.39 -18.69 -7.44
C LEU A 77 -17.44 -19.98 -6.60
N ASN A 78 -17.16 -19.91 -5.29
CA ASN A 78 -16.91 -21.07 -4.42
C ASN A 78 -15.84 -22.02 -5.00
N CYS A 79 -14.76 -21.46 -5.54
CA CYS A 79 -13.66 -22.22 -6.14
C CYS A 79 -12.49 -22.36 -5.15
N GLU A 80 -12.00 -23.58 -4.94
CA GLU A 80 -10.84 -23.84 -4.08
C GLU A 80 -9.52 -23.86 -4.88
N VAL A 81 -8.52 -23.13 -4.38
CA VAL A 81 -7.23 -22.93 -5.08
C VAL A 81 -6.23 -24.03 -4.70
N PRO A 82 -5.56 -24.71 -5.66
CA PRO A 82 -4.65 -25.82 -5.36
C PRO A 82 -3.48 -25.42 -4.47
N LEU A 83 -3.08 -26.35 -3.59
CA LEU A 83 -2.05 -26.16 -2.55
C LEU A 83 -0.77 -25.46 -3.03
N ARG A 84 -0.21 -25.90 -4.18
CA ARG A 84 1.00 -25.30 -4.77
C ARG A 84 0.81 -23.82 -5.14
N ALA A 85 -0.35 -23.46 -5.71
CA ALA A 85 -0.65 -22.08 -6.08
C ALA A 85 -0.81 -21.19 -4.83
N GLN A 86 -1.31 -21.74 -3.70
CA GLN A 86 -1.38 -20.99 -2.45
C GLN A 86 0.01 -20.67 -1.89
N TYR A 87 0.94 -21.63 -1.88
CA TYR A 87 2.34 -21.35 -1.48
C TYR A 87 3.02 -20.31 -2.37
N ILE A 88 2.84 -20.39 -3.69
CA ILE A 88 3.40 -19.42 -4.64
C ILE A 88 2.81 -18.02 -4.41
N ARG A 89 1.49 -17.91 -4.15
CA ARG A 89 0.84 -16.63 -3.79
C ARG A 89 1.43 -16.04 -2.53
N VAL A 90 1.54 -16.82 -1.45
CA VAL A 90 2.12 -16.35 -0.17
C VAL A 90 3.56 -15.88 -0.38
N LEU A 91 4.40 -16.68 -1.05
CA LEU A 91 5.79 -16.32 -1.36
C LEU A 91 5.89 -14.96 -2.07
N PHE A 92 5.12 -14.75 -3.15
CA PHE A 92 5.15 -13.48 -3.88
C PHE A 92 4.47 -12.33 -3.14
N CYS A 93 3.45 -12.58 -2.31
CA CYS A 93 2.87 -11.56 -1.43
C CYS A 93 3.88 -11.07 -0.38
N GLU A 94 4.71 -11.96 0.17
CA GLU A 94 5.74 -11.57 1.15
C GLU A 94 6.96 -10.91 0.49
N ILE A 95 7.38 -11.35 -0.71
CA ILE A 95 8.36 -10.60 -1.52
C ILE A 95 7.81 -9.19 -1.87
N THR A 96 6.52 -9.08 -2.18
CA THR A 96 5.84 -7.78 -2.37
C THR A 96 5.89 -6.92 -1.11
N ARG A 97 5.76 -7.53 0.06
CA ARG A 97 5.77 -6.88 1.37
C ARG A 97 7.15 -6.33 1.70
N ILE A 98 8.20 -7.12 1.53
CA ILE A 98 9.60 -6.69 1.66
C ILE A 98 9.87 -5.52 0.70
N SER A 99 9.56 -5.68 -0.59
CA SER A 99 9.72 -4.63 -1.61
C SER A 99 8.93 -3.35 -1.31
N ASN A 100 7.83 -3.42 -0.56
CA ASN A 100 7.12 -2.22 -0.10
C ASN A 100 7.78 -1.57 1.11
N HIS A 101 8.11 -2.34 2.14
CA HIS A 101 8.70 -1.76 3.35
C HIS A 101 10.10 -1.17 3.08
N SER A 102 10.92 -1.81 2.25
CA SER A 102 12.19 -1.21 1.80
C SER A 102 11.98 0.12 1.06
N LEU A 103 10.95 0.22 0.21
CA LEU A 103 10.61 1.49 -0.46
C LEU A 103 10.14 2.52 0.56
N ALA A 104 9.08 2.23 1.32
CA ALA A 104 8.44 3.16 2.25
C ALA A 104 9.41 3.69 3.32
N SER A 105 10.20 2.82 3.95
CA SER A 105 11.18 3.21 4.96
C SER A 105 12.27 4.11 4.39
N THR A 106 12.69 3.91 3.13
CA THR A 106 13.79 4.69 2.54
C THR A 106 13.36 5.92 1.76
N THR A 107 12.15 5.97 1.19
CA THR A 107 11.54 7.23 0.73
C THR A 107 11.29 8.15 1.92
N HIS A 108 10.79 7.61 3.03
CA HIS A 108 10.64 8.37 4.27
C HIS A 108 12.00 8.83 4.83
N ALA A 109 13.05 7.99 4.74
CA ALA A 109 14.41 8.40 5.09
C ALA A 109 14.89 9.58 4.24
N MET A 110 14.64 9.54 2.93
CA MET A 110 14.96 10.64 2.01
C MET A 110 14.22 11.94 2.37
N ASP A 111 12.93 11.87 2.72
CA ASP A 111 12.13 13.05 3.12
C ASP A 111 12.68 13.74 4.37
N VAL A 112 13.19 12.96 5.33
CA VAL A 112 13.83 13.45 6.56
C VAL A 112 15.24 13.99 6.27
N GLY A 113 15.84 13.61 5.14
CA GLY A 113 17.14 14.11 4.65
C GLY A 113 18.23 13.05 4.47
N ALA A 114 17.95 11.76 4.73
CA ALA A 114 18.90 10.66 4.60
C ALA A 114 18.77 9.96 3.24
N SER A 115 19.58 10.36 2.26
CA SER A 115 19.55 9.82 0.88
C SER A 115 20.30 8.49 0.69
N THR A 116 21.30 8.19 1.51
CA THR A 116 22.13 6.97 1.36
C THR A 116 21.33 5.66 1.51
N PRO A 117 20.47 5.49 2.54
CA PRO A 117 19.68 4.26 2.71
C PRO A 117 18.80 3.92 1.49
N PHE A 118 18.29 4.94 0.79
CA PHE A 118 17.48 4.79 -0.41
C PHE A 118 18.26 4.15 -1.56
N LEU A 119 19.52 4.56 -1.79
CA LEU A 119 20.33 3.98 -2.87
C LEU A 119 20.63 2.49 -2.61
N TRP A 120 20.94 2.12 -1.36
CA TRP A 120 21.19 0.72 -0.98
C TRP A 120 19.92 -0.15 -1.11
N ALA A 121 18.78 0.33 -0.61
CA ALA A 121 17.52 -0.40 -0.70
C ALA A 121 17.03 -0.55 -2.15
N PHE A 122 17.36 0.38 -3.05
CA PHE A 122 17.02 0.26 -4.47
C PHE A 122 17.84 -0.81 -5.20
N GLU A 123 19.09 -1.07 -4.81
CA GLU A 123 19.88 -2.20 -5.33
C GLU A 123 19.21 -3.54 -4.98
N GLU A 124 18.88 -3.76 -3.71
CA GLU A 124 18.19 -4.98 -3.28
C GLU A 124 16.79 -5.09 -3.90
N ARG A 125 16.09 -3.96 -4.07
CA ARG A 125 14.79 -3.93 -4.74
C ARG A 125 14.88 -4.33 -6.21
N GLU A 126 15.94 -3.97 -6.93
CA GLU A 126 16.14 -4.40 -8.32
C GLU A 126 16.33 -5.93 -8.43
N LYS A 127 17.06 -6.56 -7.49
CA LYS A 127 17.15 -8.03 -7.38
C LYS A 127 15.77 -8.67 -7.20
N LEU A 128 14.91 -8.07 -6.37
CA LEU A 128 13.52 -8.53 -6.21
C LEU A 128 12.69 -8.33 -7.49
N LEU A 129 12.93 -7.28 -8.28
CA LEU A 129 12.26 -7.07 -9.57
C LEU A 129 12.74 -8.06 -10.65
N GLU A 130 13.97 -8.58 -10.56
CA GLU A 130 14.43 -9.68 -11.43
C GLU A 130 13.56 -10.94 -11.22
N PHE A 131 13.15 -11.25 -9.99
CA PHE A 131 12.23 -12.37 -9.72
C PHE A 131 10.83 -12.14 -10.34
N TYR A 132 10.40 -10.88 -10.49
CA TYR A 132 9.16 -10.52 -11.19
C TYR A 132 9.35 -10.61 -12.72
N GLU A 133 10.52 -10.23 -13.24
CA GLU A 133 10.83 -10.43 -14.65
C GLU A 133 10.89 -11.92 -15.01
N ARG A 134 11.52 -12.75 -14.17
CA ARG A 134 11.69 -14.20 -14.41
C ARG A 134 10.40 -15.02 -14.28
N VAL A 135 9.39 -14.55 -13.53
CA VAL A 135 8.09 -15.24 -13.45
C VAL A 135 7.09 -14.62 -14.45
N PRO A 136 6.33 -13.55 -14.18
CA PRO A 136 5.36 -13.03 -15.16
C PRO A 136 5.94 -12.41 -16.45
N GLY A 137 7.26 -12.23 -16.60
CA GLY A 137 7.84 -11.53 -17.76
C GLY A 137 7.76 -10.00 -17.65
N ALA A 138 7.39 -9.46 -16.48
CA ALA A 138 7.16 -8.03 -16.27
C ALA A 138 7.61 -7.60 -14.87
N ARG A 139 8.50 -6.61 -14.81
CA ARG A 139 9.13 -6.13 -13.56
C ARG A 139 8.14 -5.63 -12.50
N MET A 140 7.15 -4.83 -12.91
CA MET A 140 6.19 -4.19 -11.99
C MET A 140 4.77 -4.70 -12.22
N HIS A 141 4.30 -4.72 -13.48
CA HIS A 141 2.92 -5.05 -13.82
C HIS A 141 2.75 -6.54 -14.17
N ALA A 142 2.66 -7.37 -13.14
CA ALA A 142 2.72 -8.83 -13.21
C ALA A 142 1.50 -9.51 -13.86
N SER A 143 0.26 -9.21 -13.43
CA SER A 143 -0.95 -9.95 -13.83
C SER A 143 -0.80 -11.48 -13.65
N PHE A 144 -0.11 -11.88 -12.58
CA PHE A 144 0.34 -13.23 -12.31
C PHE A 144 -0.64 -13.99 -11.42
N ILE A 145 -1.16 -13.32 -10.39
CA ILE A 145 -2.19 -13.90 -9.53
C ILE A 145 -3.54 -13.66 -10.20
N ARG A 146 -4.20 -14.76 -10.58
CA ARG A 146 -5.47 -14.77 -11.30
C ARG A 146 -6.49 -15.60 -10.53
N PRO A 147 -7.80 -15.33 -10.68
CA PRO A 147 -8.84 -16.17 -10.12
C PRO A 147 -8.63 -17.65 -10.49
N GLY A 148 -8.62 -18.53 -9.49
CA GLY A 148 -8.34 -19.96 -9.62
C GLY A 148 -6.88 -20.37 -9.33
N GLY A 149 -5.94 -19.43 -9.22
CA GLY A 149 -4.56 -19.74 -8.80
C GLY A 149 -3.50 -18.75 -9.26
N VAL A 150 -2.58 -19.24 -10.10
CA VAL A 150 -1.45 -18.49 -10.66
C VAL A 150 -1.40 -18.72 -12.18
N ALA A 151 -0.90 -17.73 -12.92
CA ALA A 151 -0.87 -17.78 -14.39
C ALA A 151 0.10 -18.85 -14.94
N GLN A 152 1.20 -19.10 -14.24
CA GLN A 152 2.20 -20.11 -14.57
C GLN A 152 2.96 -20.57 -13.32
N ASP A 153 3.65 -21.71 -13.40
CA ASP A 153 4.48 -22.23 -12.31
C ASP A 153 5.86 -21.56 -12.27
N LEU A 154 6.62 -21.77 -11.19
CA LEU A 154 7.96 -21.22 -11.03
C LEU A 154 8.96 -21.86 -12.00
N PRO A 155 9.87 -21.09 -12.64
CA PRO A 155 10.96 -21.64 -13.42
C PRO A 155 11.96 -22.37 -12.52
N LEU A 156 12.61 -23.40 -13.08
CA LEU A 156 13.62 -24.18 -12.36
C LEU A 156 14.78 -23.29 -11.90
N GLY A 157 15.27 -23.54 -10.68
CA GLY A 157 16.36 -22.78 -10.05
C GLY A 157 15.92 -21.61 -9.17
N LEU A 158 14.80 -20.94 -9.49
CA LEU A 158 14.40 -19.68 -8.85
C LEU A 158 14.34 -19.73 -7.30
N CYS A 159 13.89 -20.85 -6.71
CA CYS A 159 13.83 -20.98 -5.25
C CYS A 159 15.22 -20.90 -4.58
N ARG A 160 16.31 -21.30 -5.26
CA ARG A 160 17.69 -21.18 -4.75
C ARG A 160 18.21 -19.75 -4.87
N ASP A 161 17.77 -19.04 -5.90
CA ASP A 161 18.13 -17.64 -6.15
C ASP A 161 17.43 -16.74 -5.12
N ILE A 162 16.17 -17.05 -4.77
CA ILE A 162 15.44 -16.40 -3.67
C ILE A 162 16.13 -16.69 -2.32
N ASP A 163 16.47 -17.94 -2.02
CA ASP A 163 17.17 -18.31 -0.78
C ASP A 163 18.50 -17.54 -0.62
N SER A 164 19.38 -17.57 -1.64
CA SER A 164 20.65 -16.84 -1.60
C SER A 164 20.47 -15.32 -1.50
N SER A 165 19.45 -14.74 -2.14
CA SER A 165 19.08 -13.33 -1.96
C SER A 165 18.60 -13.03 -0.53
N THR A 166 17.78 -13.89 0.09
CA THR A 166 17.32 -13.66 1.47
C THR A 166 18.43 -13.70 2.50
N GLN A 167 19.46 -14.55 2.29
CA GLN A 167 20.64 -14.61 3.15
C GLN A 167 21.47 -13.31 3.09
N GLN A 168 21.62 -12.71 1.91
CA GLN A 168 22.30 -11.41 1.73
C GLN A 168 21.45 -10.24 2.24
N PHE A 169 20.12 -10.34 2.13
CA PHE A 169 19.21 -9.28 2.54
C PHE A 169 19.21 -9.05 4.05
N ALA A 170 19.50 -10.08 4.86
CA ALA A 170 19.62 -9.95 6.31
C ALA A 170 20.67 -8.90 6.72
N SER A 171 21.91 -9.00 6.24
CA SER A 171 22.96 -8.02 6.55
C SER A 171 22.66 -6.62 6.00
N ARG A 172 21.87 -6.52 4.91
CA ARG A 172 21.41 -5.22 4.40
C ARG A 172 20.36 -4.56 5.28
N ILE A 173 19.52 -5.34 5.97
CA ILE A 173 18.61 -4.78 6.98
C ILE A 173 19.44 -4.22 8.15
N ASP A 174 20.45 -4.94 8.63
CA ASP A 174 21.30 -4.50 9.73
C ASP A 174 22.02 -3.17 9.41
N GLU A 175 22.60 -3.04 8.20
CA GLU A 175 23.22 -1.78 7.71
C GLU A 175 22.22 -0.60 7.64
N LEU A 176 20.97 -0.86 7.21
CA LEU A 176 19.91 0.15 7.17
C LEU A 176 19.43 0.54 8.58
N GLU A 177 19.42 -0.42 9.52
CA GLU A 177 19.05 -0.19 10.92
C GLU A 177 20.11 0.62 11.65
N GLU A 178 21.40 0.32 11.47
CA GLU A 178 22.51 1.05 12.09
C GLU A 178 22.48 2.54 11.72
N MET A 179 22.23 2.86 10.46
CA MET A 179 22.12 4.24 9.96
C MET A 179 20.90 5.02 10.49
N SER A 180 19.81 4.33 10.86
CA SER A 180 18.52 4.94 11.20
C SER A 180 18.18 4.82 12.68
N THR A 181 18.05 3.60 13.21
CA THR A 181 17.53 3.33 14.57
C THR A 181 18.47 3.81 15.67
N GLY A 182 19.78 3.80 15.44
CA GLY A 182 20.77 4.36 16.37
C GLY A 182 20.78 5.90 16.39
N ASN A 183 20.37 6.54 15.29
CA ASN A 183 20.68 7.94 15.00
C ASN A 183 19.85 8.92 15.84
N ARG A 184 20.53 9.87 16.50
CA ARG A 184 19.89 10.93 17.30
C ARG A 184 19.00 11.84 16.45
N ILE A 185 19.43 12.20 15.24
CA ILE A 185 18.68 13.09 14.34
C ILE A 185 17.38 12.40 13.90
N TRP A 186 17.46 11.11 13.58
CA TRP A 186 16.28 10.29 13.23
C TRP A 186 15.24 10.30 14.36
N LYS A 187 15.68 10.06 15.61
CA LYS A 187 14.79 10.13 16.79
C LYS A 187 14.21 11.53 17.01
N GLN A 188 15.03 12.58 16.90
CA GLN A 188 14.58 13.98 17.04
C GLN A 188 13.56 14.41 15.97
N ARG A 189 13.49 13.72 14.83
CA ARG A 189 12.60 14.03 13.70
C ARG A 189 11.37 13.11 13.60
N LEU A 190 11.18 12.18 14.55
CA LEU A 190 10.10 11.19 14.53
C LEU A 190 9.46 10.87 15.89
N VAL A 191 10.20 10.97 17.00
CA VAL A 191 9.64 10.74 18.33
C VAL A 191 8.67 11.88 18.66
N ASP A 192 7.53 11.52 19.26
CA ASP A 192 6.41 12.40 19.64
C ASP A 192 5.69 13.15 18.49
N ILE A 193 5.98 12.80 17.22
CA ILE A 193 5.31 13.39 16.05
C ILE A 193 4.10 12.55 15.60
N GLY A 194 2.98 13.21 15.29
CA GLY A 194 1.82 12.57 14.66
C GLY A 194 1.14 11.51 15.52
N THR A 195 1.15 11.66 16.85
CA THR A 195 0.64 10.62 17.76
C THR A 195 -0.88 10.40 17.64
N VAL A 196 -1.32 9.16 17.43
CA VAL A 196 -2.76 8.80 17.26
C VAL A 196 -3.20 7.81 18.33
N THR A 197 -4.29 8.10 19.05
CA THR A 197 -4.80 7.18 20.09
C THR A 197 -5.43 5.91 19.51
N ALA A 198 -5.44 4.82 20.28
CA ALA A 198 -6.00 3.55 19.84
C ALA A 198 -7.54 3.58 19.62
N GLN A 199 -8.22 4.57 20.18
CA GLN A 199 -9.64 4.86 19.89
C GLN A 199 -9.75 5.60 18.56
N GLN A 200 -9.07 6.75 18.40
CA GLN A 200 -9.02 7.50 17.13
C GLN A 200 -8.62 6.63 15.93
N ALA A 201 -7.62 5.76 16.06
CA ALA A 201 -7.21 4.84 15.00
C ALA A 201 -8.34 3.88 14.56
N LYS A 202 -9.19 3.44 15.50
CA LYS A 202 -10.37 2.61 15.18
C LYS A 202 -11.49 3.46 14.58
N ASP A 203 -11.76 4.63 15.15
CA ASP A 203 -12.83 5.54 14.72
C ASP A 203 -12.59 6.07 13.30
N TRP A 204 -11.34 6.32 12.92
CA TRP A 204 -10.92 6.71 11.57
C TRP A 204 -10.69 5.51 10.63
N GLY A 205 -10.93 4.29 11.09
CA GLY A 205 -10.82 3.07 10.26
C GLY A 205 -9.41 2.75 9.77
N PHE A 206 -8.37 3.18 10.50
CA PHE A 206 -6.98 2.87 10.20
C PHE A 206 -6.74 1.35 10.25
N SER A 207 -5.79 0.89 9.44
CA SER A 207 -5.40 -0.53 9.37
C SER A 207 -3.89 -0.66 9.13
N GLY A 208 -3.39 -1.89 9.24
CA GLY A 208 -1.98 -2.21 8.97
C GLY A 208 -1.02 -1.64 10.01
N VAL A 209 0.08 -1.06 9.51
CA VAL A 209 1.17 -0.50 10.34
C VAL A 209 0.66 0.55 11.31
N MET A 210 -0.22 1.45 10.86
CA MET A 210 -0.82 2.51 11.68
C MET A 210 -1.61 1.99 12.90
N LEU A 211 -2.15 0.77 12.82
CA LEU A 211 -2.86 0.14 13.95
C LEU A 211 -1.92 -0.76 14.77
N ARG A 212 -0.99 -1.48 14.12
CA ARG A 212 0.03 -2.31 14.79
C ARG A 212 0.96 -1.51 15.69
N GLY A 213 1.31 -0.28 15.33
CA GLY A 213 2.15 0.59 16.16
C GLY A 213 1.56 0.91 17.54
N ARG A 214 0.29 0.56 17.80
CA ARG A 214 -0.39 0.81 19.07
C ARG A 214 -1.24 -0.36 19.62
N ALA A 215 -1.32 -1.50 18.93
CA ALA A 215 -2.24 -2.59 19.31
C ALA A 215 -1.66 -4.02 19.13
N THR A 216 -1.86 -4.84 20.15
CA THR A 216 -1.62 -6.29 20.17
C THR A 216 -2.45 -7.05 19.15
N MET A 217 -1.86 -8.06 18.51
CA MET A 217 -2.43 -8.75 17.33
C MET A 217 -3.60 -9.69 17.65
N THR A 218 -4.53 -9.78 16.69
CA THR A 218 -5.44 -10.94 16.52
C THR A 218 -5.36 -11.40 15.06
N THR A 219 -4.70 -12.53 14.80
CA THR A 219 -4.51 -13.10 13.45
C THR A 219 -5.14 -14.50 13.33
N GLY A 220 -5.80 -14.73 12.20
CA GLY A 220 -6.35 -16.02 11.73
C GLY A 220 -7.03 -15.79 10.38
N SER A 221 -7.07 -16.73 9.43
CA SER A 221 -6.59 -18.12 9.39
C SER A 221 -6.49 -18.61 7.91
N SER A 222 -5.89 -19.78 7.66
CA SER A 222 -5.75 -20.45 6.33
C SER A 222 -7.10 -21.07 5.82
N VAL A 223 -7.24 -21.72 4.64
CA VAL A 223 -6.88 -23.13 4.24
C VAL A 223 -7.23 -23.44 2.74
N TYR A 224 -6.76 -24.59 2.20
CA TYR A 224 -6.80 -25.24 0.84
C TYR A 224 -8.20 -25.79 0.36
N SER A 225 -8.49 -26.40 -0.83
CA SER A 225 -7.75 -26.82 -2.08
C SER A 225 -8.63 -27.29 -3.32
N THR A 226 -8.19 -27.05 -4.58
CA THR A 226 -8.53 -27.76 -5.90
C THR A 226 -9.93 -27.59 -6.58
N SER A 227 -10.20 -27.74 -7.91
CA SER A 227 -9.45 -28.13 -9.14
C SER A 227 -10.16 -27.76 -10.49
N ILE A 228 -9.36 -27.48 -11.54
CA ILE A 228 -9.52 -27.62 -13.04
C ILE A 228 -10.87 -27.37 -13.77
N HIS A 229 -10.87 -26.36 -14.67
CA HIS A 229 -11.46 -26.42 -16.04
C HIS A 229 -10.67 -25.48 -16.99
N HIS A 230 -10.34 -25.90 -18.22
CA HIS A 230 -9.59 -25.06 -19.19
C HIS A 230 -9.93 -25.36 -20.66
N PHE A 231 -11.02 -24.76 -21.17
CA PHE A 231 -11.10 -24.38 -22.61
C PHE A 231 -12.08 -23.23 -22.91
N GLU A 232 -13.12 -23.01 -22.09
CA GLU A 232 -14.16 -21.98 -22.35
C GLU A 232 -13.84 -20.57 -21.79
N LEU A 233 -12.81 -20.44 -20.94
CA LEU A 233 -12.53 -19.21 -20.17
C LEU A 233 -12.03 -18.01 -21.00
N TYR A 234 -11.50 -18.24 -22.21
CA TYR A 234 -10.86 -17.18 -23.00
C TYR A 234 -11.82 -16.35 -23.87
N THR A 235 -13.04 -16.83 -24.12
CA THR A 235 -14.00 -16.17 -25.01
C THR A 235 -15.15 -15.50 -24.28
N GLU A 236 -15.70 -16.12 -23.23
CA GLU A 236 -16.90 -15.60 -22.56
C GLU A 236 -16.68 -15.14 -21.11
N GLY A 237 -15.76 -15.78 -20.36
CA GLY A 237 -15.55 -15.51 -18.93
C GLY A 237 -16.60 -16.17 -18.03
N PHE A 238 -16.37 -16.18 -16.72
CA PHE A 238 -17.21 -16.89 -15.75
C PHE A 238 -18.44 -16.08 -15.32
N SER A 239 -19.60 -16.73 -15.22
CA SER A 239 -20.78 -16.19 -14.54
C SER A 239 -20.61 -16.36 -13.03
N VAL A 240 -20.86 -15.30 -12.25
CA VAL A 240 -20.75 -15.32 -10.79
C VAL A 240 -22.12 -15.47 -10.13
N PRO A 241 -22.37 -16.52 -9.31
CA PRO A 241 -23.69 -16.80 -8.73
C PRO A 241 -24.06 -15.94 -7.51
N ALA A 242 -23.10 -15.48 -6.70
CA ALA A 242 -23.39 -14.75 -5.46
C ALA A 242 -23.56 -13.23 -5.70
N PRO A 243 -24.59 -12.57 -5.11
CA PRO A 243 -24.92 -11.18 -5.45
C PRO A 243 -23.85 -10.18 -5.00
N SER A 244 -23.17 -10.41 -3.88
CA SER A 244 -22.04 -9.59 -3.45
C SER A 244 -21.07 -10.30 -2.51
N THR A 245 -19.82 -9.84 -2.47
CA THR A 245 -18.82 -10.23 -1.47
C THR A 245 -18.01 -9.01 -1.03
N TYR A 246 -17.49 -9.05 0.20
CA TYR A 246 -16.37 -8.24 0.63
C TYR A 246 -15.21 -9.16 1.01
N THR A 247 -14.03 -8.90 0.45
CA THR A 247 -12.82 -9.65 0.78
C THR A 247 -11.67 -8.70 1.04
N ALA A 248 -11.11 -8.81 2.24
CA ALA A 248 -9.91 -8.10 2.66
C ALA A 248 -8.70 -9.02 2.64
N VAL A 249 -7.55 -8.46 2.27
CA VAL A 249 -6.22 -9.04 2.42
C VAL A 249 -5.35 -8.04 3.15
N GLU A 250 -4.44 -8.52 3.99
CA GLU A 250 -3.43 -7.67 4.62
C GLU A 250 -2.32 -7.34 3.60
N ALA A 251 -2.52 -6.25 2.86
CA ALA A 251 -1.48 -5.65 2.04
C ALA A 251 -0.42 -4.99 2.94
N PRO A 252 0.78 -4.69 2.43
CA PRO A 252 1.87 -4.16 3.26
C PRO A 252 1.54 -2.83 3.96
N LYS A 253 0.64 -2.04 3.35
CA LYS A 253 0.11 -0.77 3.89
C LYS A 253 -0.99 -0.96 4.93
N GLY A 254 -1.74 -2.06 4.85
CA GLY A 254 -2.89 -2.35 5.70
C GLY A 254 -3.98 -3.15 4.98
N GLU A 255 -5.20 -3.02 5.48
CA GLU A 255 -6.35 -3.77 4.98
C GLU A 255 -6.74 -3.25 3.58
N PHE A 256 -6.40 -4.03 2.55
CA PHE A 256 -6.85 -3.78 1.19
C PHE A 256 -8.10 -4.61 0.92
N GLY A 257 -9.24 -3.94 0.83
CA GLY A 257 -10.55 -4.56 0.65
C GLY A 257 -11.04 -4.46 -0.79
N VAL A 258 -11.62 -5.53 -1.31
CA VAL A 258 -12.34 -5.55 -2.58
C VAL A 258 -13.79 -5.94 -2.33
N PHE A 259 -14.71 -5.02 -2.62
CA PHE A 259 -16.15 -5.25 -2.64
C PHE A 259 -16.60 -5.48 -4.07
N LEU A 260 -17.12 -6.67 -4.37
CA LEU A 260 -17.64 -7.06 -5.68
C LEU A 260 -19.14 -7.32 -5.58
N VAL A 261 -19.89 -6.89 -6.60
CA VAL A 261 -21.31 -7.18 -6.80
C VAL A 261 -21.46 -7.85 -8.16
N SER A 262 -22.14 -9.01 -8.18
CA SER A 262 -22.50 -9.72 -9.40
C SER A 262 -23.99 -9.59 -9.69
N ASN A 263 -24.32 -9.56 -10.98
CA ASN A 263 -25.66 -9.67 -11.52
C ASN A 263 -25.84 -10.98 -12.34
N GLY A 264 -24.98 -11.98 -12.14
CA GLY A 264 -24.94 -13.21 -12.93
C GLY A 264 -24.31 -13.07 -14.32
N SER A 265 -23.86 -11.87 -14.72
CA SER A 265 -23.12 -11.68 -15.97
C SER A 265 -21.61 -11.88 -15.79
N ASN A 266 -20.90 -12.05 -16.90
CA ASN A 266 -19.46 -12.29 -16.93
C ASN A 266 -18.62 -11.01 -16.66
N ARG A 267 -19.27 -9.96 -16.15
CA ARG A 267 -18.68 -8.67 -15.79
C ARG A 267 -19.20 -8.27 -14.40
N PRO A 268 -18.34 -7.79 -13.48
CA PRO A 268 -18.80 -7.32 -12.17
C PRO A 268 -19.71 -6.11 -12.36
N TYR A 269 -20.93 -6.18 -11.81
CA TYR A 269 -21.90 -5.09 -11.85
C TYR A 269 -21.37 -3.85 -11.12
N ARG A 270 -20.71 -4.09 -9.97
CA ARG A 270 -19.99 -3.06 -9.23
C ARG A 270 -18.72 -3.65 -8.64
N CYS A 271 -17.61 -2.92 -8.76
CA CYS A 271 -16.41 -3.15 -7.98
C CYS A 271 -16.10 -1.86 -7.21
N LYS A 272 -15.90 -1.96 -5.89
CA LYS A 272 -15.39 -0.87 -5.05
C LYS A 272 -14.17 -1.39 -4.29
N ILE A 273 -13.08 -0.63 -4.36
CA ILE A 273 -11.87 -0.90 -3.59
C ILE A 273 -11.96 -0.09 -2.28
N ARG A 274 -11.60 -0.71 -1.15
CA ARG A 274 -11.22 -0.02 0.08
C ARG A 274 -9.69 0.04 0.09
N ALA A 275 -9.15 1.20 -0.25
CA ALA A 275 -7.72 1.45 -0.17
C ALA A 275 -7.32 1.90 1.25
N PRO A 276 -6.25 1.36 1.86
CA PRO A 276 -5.83 1.75 3.20
C PRO A 276 -5.39 3.22 3.25
N GLY A 277 -4.64 3.68 2.24
CA GLY A 277 -4.15 5.06 2.16
C GLY A 277 -5.25 6.13 2.13
N PHE A 278 -6.47 5.81 1.69
CA PHE A 278 -7.62 6.73 1.73
C PHE A 278 -8.21 6.89 3.15
N ALA A 279 -8.08 5.86 4.00
CA ALA A 279 -8.42 6.00 5.41
C ALA A 279 -7.31 6.77 6.15
N HIS A 280 -6.04 6.45 5.87
CA HIS A 280 -4.90 7.15 6.47
C HIS A 280 -4.89 8.65 6.17
N SER A 281 -5.14 9.06 4.91
CA SER A 281 -5.15 10.47 4.51
C SER A 281 -6.22 11.31 5.20
N GLN A 282 -7.34 10.71 5.65
CA GLN A 282 -8.38 11.42 6.42
C GLN A 282 -7.87 11.85 7.80
N GLY A 283 -6.97 11.08 8.41
CA GLY A 283 -6.37 11.41 9.71
C GLY A 283 -5.28 12.47 9.64
N LEU A 284 -4.83 12.89 8.44
CA LEU A 284 -3.72 13.83 8.26
C LEU A 284 -3.94 15.16 8.99
N ASP A 285 -5.16 15.72 8.92
CA ASP A 285 -5.52 16.96 9.63
C ASP A 285 -5.34 16.81 11.15
N SER A 286 -5.84 15.72 11.75
CA SER A 286 -5.73 15.50 13.19
C SER A 286 -4.32 15.11 13.64
N MET A 287 -3.50 14.51 12.76
CA MET A 287 -2.10 14.17 13.07
C MET A 287 -1.17 15.37 12.95
N SER A 288 -1.43 16.30 12.03
CA SER A 288 -0.59 17.47 11.76
C SER A 288 -0.87 18.68 12.66
N LYS A 289 -2.02 18.71 13.34
CA LYS A 289 -2.36 19.78 14.29
C LYS A 289 -1.29 19.97 15.34
N HIS A 290 -0.97 21.25 15.58
CA HIS A 290 0.05 21.70 16.53
C HIS A 290 1.50 21.29 16.21
N HIS A 291 1.77 20.74 15.02
CA HIS A 291 3.12 20.42 14.55
C HIS A 291 3.65 21.47 13.56
N MET A 292 4.94 21.41 13.22
CA MET A 292 5.54 22.27 12.21
C MET A 292 5.33 21.69 10.79
N PRO A 293 5.38 22.49 9.71
CA PRO A 293 5.29 22.00 8.32
C PRO A 293 6.33 20.93 7.98
N ALA A 294 7.52 21.00 8.58
CA ALA A 294 8.59 20.01 8.41
C ALA A 294 8.21 18.64 9.00
N ASP A 295 7.25 18.58 9.91
CA ASP A 295 6.76 17.36 10.54
C ASP A 295 5.53 16.82 9.80
N VAL A 296 4.77 17.68 9.13
CA VAL A 296 3.72 17.24 8.18
C VAL A 296 4.31 16.35 7.08
N VAL A 297 5.51 16.69 6.60
CA VAL A 297 6.28 15.84 5.67
C VAL A 297 6.58 14.46 6.27
N THR A 298 7.01 14.39 7.53
CA THR A 298 7.32 13.10 8.18
C THR A 298 6.05 12.29 8.43
N ILE A 299 4.93 12.95 8.80
CA ILE A 299 3.61 12.32 8.93
C ILE A 299 3.14 11.72 7.60
N ILE A 300 3.29 12.42 6.47
CA ILE A 300 2.94 11.88 5.15
C ILE A 300 3.82 10.66 4.81
N GLY A 301 5.13 10.74 5.05
CA GLY A 301 6.06 9.62 4.81
C GLY A 301 5.75 8.37 5.65
N THR A 302 5.43 8.54 6.94
CA THR A 302 5.08 7.40 7.83
C THR A 302 3.81 6.65 7.43
N GLN A 303 2.89 7.29 6.70
CA GLN A 303 1.64 6.67 6.26
C GLN A 303 1.79 5.81 4.99
N ASP A 304 2.91 5.87 4.27
CA ASP A 304 3.12 5.21 2.96
C ASP A 304 1.92 5.42 2.02
N ILE A 305 1.62 6.69 1.70
CA ILE A 305 0.52 7.04 0.79
C ILE A 305 1.00 6.95 -0.67
N VAL A 306 0.30 6.18 -1.52
CA VAL A 306 0.50 6.24 -2.97
C VAL A 306 -0.79 6.69 -3.63
N PHE A 307 -0.83 7.94 -4.11
CA PHE A 307 -2.06 8.61 -4.57
C PHE A 307 -2.85 7.84 -5.64
N GLY A 308 -2.19 7.02 -6.47
CA GLY A 308 -2.86 6.14 -7.44
C GLY A 308 -3.77 5.04 -6.83
N GLU A 309 -3.70 4.77 -5.52
CA GLU A 309 -4.68 3.92 -4.81
C GLU A 309 -5.77 4.72 -4.09
N VAL A 310 -5.50 5.99 -3.78
CA VAL A 310 -6.36 6.90 -3.02
C VAL A 310 -7.42 7.56 -3.94
N ASP A 311 -7.05 7.87 -5.17
CA ASP A 311 -7.86 8.61 -6.15
C ASP A 311 -8.91 7.72 -6.88
N ARG A 312 -9.55 6.76 -6.18
CA ARG A 312 -10.37 5.68 -6.78
C ARG A 312 -11.84 5.66 -6.35
#